data_AF-C8PDQ2-F1
#
_entry.id   AF-C8PDQ2-F1
#
_cell.length_a   1.000
_cell.length_b   1.000
_cell.length_c   1.000
_cell.angle_alpha   90.00
_cell.angle_beta   90.00
_cell.angle_gamma   90.00
#
_symmetry.space_group_name_H-M   'P 1'
#
loop_
_entity.id
_entity.type
_entity.pdbx_description
1 polymer ?
#
loop_
_entity_poly.entity_id
_entity_poly.type
_entity_poly.pdbx_seq_one_letter_code
_entity_poly.pdbx_strand_id
1 'polypeptide(L)'
;MFWILNRLRGQYSYFAKINALVVALLIFAFYGNFFIAIVCGLGYLAGEAKGWGVWVGALTSHGADKGERESRGIEWLAGRFIPRAHWLAFCRVCLFLRGLIWWLPVFAPLVFVGIYGAPLLAVALAAGFPLACELGYRTNFKFRLKKLEIESAWARQEIFYGAMQDIAFLILWMAL
;
A
#
# COMPACT_ATOMS: atom_id res chain seq x y z
N MET A 1 -1.64 -3.73 -13.64
CA MET A 1 -0.31 -3.10 -13.84
C MET A 1 0.47 -3.06 -12.53
N PHE A 2 -0.10 -2.48 -11.48
CA PHE A 2 0.46 -2.40 -10.14
C PHE A 2 0.66 -3.77 -9.47
N TRP A 3 -0.11 -4.80 -9.79
CA TRP A 3 0.13 -6.17 -9.30
C TRP A 3 1.55 -6.72 -9.55
N ILE A 4 2.19 -6.38 -10.67
CA ILE A 4 3.55 -6.78 -11.04
C ILE A 4 4.55 -5.75 -10.51
N LEU A 5 4.24 -4.47 -10.71
CA LEU A 5 5.10 -3.37 -10.26
C LEU A 5 5.30 -3.35 -8.74
N ASN A 6 4.28 -3.73 -7.96
CA ASN A 6 4.35 -3.76 -6.52
C ASN A 6 5.21 -4.92 -6.00
N ARG A 7 5.23 -6.06 -6.72
CA ARG A 7 6.17 -7.15 -6.46
C ARG A 7 7.60 -6.76 -6.81
N LEU A 8 7.79 -6.11 -7.96
CA LEU A 8 9.10 -5.62 -8.38
C LEU A 8 9.64 -4.54 -7.43
N ARG A 9 8.79 -3.66 -6.91
CA ARG A 9 9.09 -2.70 -5.84
C ARG A 9 9.55 -3.40 -4.55
N GLY A 10 8.89 -4.48 -4.15
CA GLY A 10 9.28 -5.30 -3.01
C GLY A 10 10.67 -5.93 -3.15
N GLN A 11 11.05 -6.32 -4.37
CA GLN A 11 12.35 -6.94 -4.67
C GLN A 11 13.46 -5.91 -4.97
N TYR A 12 13.09 -4.77 -5.55
CA TYR A 12 14.01 -3.76 -6.07
C TYR A 12 13.51 -2.36 -5.70
N SER A 13 14.20 -1.73 -4.75
CA SER A 13 13.84 -0.40 -4.22
C SER A 13 13.65 0.69 -5.29
N TYR A 14 14.36 0.63 -6.43
CA TYR A 14 14.23 1.64 -7.49
C TYR A 14 12.85 1.61 -8.20
N PHE A 15 12.12 0.49 -8.15
CA PHE A 15 10.77 0.43 -8.70
C PHE A 15 9.78 1.30 -7.93
N ALA A 16 10.08 1.72 -6.70
CA ALA A 16 9.27 2.74 -6.02
C ALA A 16 9.21 4.06 -6.83
N LYS A 17 10.33 4.46 -7.44
CA LYS A 17 10.40 5.65 -8.31
C LYS A 17 9.63 5.44 -9.61
N ILE A 18 9.69 4.23 -10.17
CA ILE A 18 8.93 3.86 -11.37
C ILE A 18 7.44 3.91 -11.06
N ASN A 19 7.00 3.36 -9.93
CA ASN A 19 5.60 3.39 -9.51
C ASN A 19 5.12 4.82 -9.29
N ALA A 20 5.92 5.66 -8.62
CA ALA A 20 5.60 7.08 -8.46
C ALA A 20 5.41 7.80 -9.79
N LEU A 21 6.29 7.54 -10.77
CA LEU A 21 6.17 8.09 -12.12
C LEU A 21 4.91 7.57 -12.83
N VAL A 22 4.63 6.27 -12.73
CA VAL A 22 3.41 5.66 -13.30
C VAL A 22 2.15 6.30 -12.70
N VAL A 23 2.10 6.50 -11.38
CA VAL A 23 1.00 7.22 -10.72
C VAL A 23 0.86 8.63 -11.27
N ALA A 24 1.96 9.40 -11.35
CA ALA A 24 1.92 10.76 -11.89
C ALA A 24 1.41 10.79 -13.34
N LEU A 25 1.90 9.89 -14.19
CA LEU A 25 1.48 9.79 -15.59
C LEU A 25 0.01 9.40 -15.73
N LEU A 26 -0.50 8.49 -14.89
CA LEU A 26 -1.92 8.14 -14.88
C LEU A 26 -2.79 9.34 -14.48
N ILE A 27 -2.45 10.03 -13.39
CA ILE A 27 -3.18 11.22 -12.94
C ILE A 27 -3.13 12.32 -14.01
N PHE A 28 -1.98 12.52 -14.66
CA PHE A 28 -1.87 13.47 -15.76
C PHE A 28 -2.74 13.07 -16.96
N ALA A 29 -2.71 11.79 -17.36
CA ALA A 29 -3.51 11.27 -18.46
C ALA A 29 -5.02 11.39 -18.19
N PHE A 30 -5.44 11.24 -16.94
CA PHE A 30 -6.84 11.33 -16.54
C PHE A 30 -7.33 12.78 -16.50
N TYR A 31 -6.59 13.68 -15.85
CA TYR A 31 -7.11 15.02 -15.53
C TYR A 31 -6.47 16.16 -16.32
N GLY A 32 -5.42 15.91 -17.09
CA GLY A 32 -4.65 16.93 -17.81
C GLY A 32 -3.94 17.95 -16.91
N ASN A 33 -4.02 17.80 -15.59
CA ASN A 33 -3.45 18.76 -14.63
C ASN A 33 -2.06 18.32 -14.17
N PHE A 34 -1.03 18.99 -14.71
CA PHE A 34 0.37 18.70 -14.43
C PHE A 34 0.75 18.89 -12.95
N PHE A 35 0.24 19.93 -12.29
CA PHE A 35 0.56 20.20 -10.88
C PHE A 35 0.03 19.09 -9.98
N ILE A 36 -1.22 18.68 -10.18
CA ILE A 36 -1.85 17.61 -9.41
C ILE A 36 -1.14 16.27 -9.65
N ALA A 37 -0.79 15.97 -10.90
CA ALA A 37 -0.01 14.79 -11.24
C ALA A 37 1.33 14.72 -10.50
N ILE A 38 2.07 15.83 -10.44
CA ILE A 38 3.32 15.91 -9.67
C ILE A 38 3.07 15.71 -8.18
N VAL A 39 2.08 16.40 -7.61
CA VAL A 39 1.77 16.29 -6.18
C VAL A 39 1.39 14.85 -5.82
N CYS A 40 0.55 14.18 -6.63
CA CYS A 40 0.19 12.79 -6.42
C CYS A 40 1.40 11.84 -6.53
N GLY A 41 2.28 12.05 -7.52
CA GLY A 41 3.51 11.26 -7.70
C GLY A 41 4.51 11.44 -6.55
N LEU A 42 4.74 12.69 -6.13
CA LEU A 42 5.58 13.00 -4.97
C LEU A 42 4.98 12.47 -3.67
N GLY A 43 3.65 12.54 -3.53
CA GLY A 43 2.91 11.96 -2.41
C GLY A 43 3.12 10.44 -2.30
N TYR A 44 3.07 9.74 -3.44
CA TYR A 44 3.35 8.30 -3.49
C TYR A 44 4.78 8.00 -3.03
N LEU A 45 5.76 8.78 -3.53
CA LEU A 45 7.17 8.59 -3.21
C LEU A 45 7.48 8.90 -1.74
N ALA A 46 6.93 9.99 -1.19
CA ALA A 46 7.06 10.34 0.22
C ALA A 46 6.42 9.29 1.12
N GLY A 47 5.29 8.73 0.67
CA GLY A 47 4.61 7.63 1.33
C GLY A 47 5.35 6.29 1.27
N GLU A 48 6.42 6.14 0.49
CA GLU A 48 7.28 4.95 0.43
C GLU A 48 8.41 4.97 1.49
N ALA A 49 8.17 5.57 2.67
CA ALA A 49 9.14 5.51 3.77
C ALA A 49 9.21 4.10 4.41
N LYS A 50 10.40 3.52 4.54
CA LYS A 50 10.66 2.24 5.24
C LYS A 50 10.09 2.27 6.67
N GLY A 51 9.71 1.11 7.22
CA GLY A 51 9.25 1.00 8.60
C GLY A 51 7.92 0.28 8.79
N TRP A 52 7.71 -0.84 8.11
CA TRP A 52 6.46 -1.63 8.19
C TRP A 52 6.69 -3.13 8.09
N GLY A 53 7.95 -3.56 7.99
CA GLY A 53 8.28 -4.93 7.62
C GLY A 53 7.93 -5.92 8.72
N VAL A 54 8.11 -5.51 9.97
CA VAL A 54 7.68 -6.28 11.15
C VAL A 54 6.18 -6.59 11.10
N TRP A 55 5.34 -5.62 10.74
CA TRP A 55 3.89 -5.80 10.74
C TRP A 55 3.42 -6.67 9.57
N VAL A 56 3.97 -6.47 8.37
CA VAL A 56 3.70 -7.34 7.21
C VAL A 56 4.18 -8.76 7.52
N GLY A 57 5.38 -8.91 8.09
CA GLY A 57 5.93 -10.20 8.50
C GLY A 57 5.03 -10.91 9.51
N ALA A 58 4.56 -10.20 10.52
CA ALA A 58 3.64 -10.76 11.52
C ALA A 58 2.34 -11.27 10.90
N LEU A 59 1.71 -10.51 9.99
CA LEU A 59 0.46 -10.93 9.35
C LEU A 59 0.64 -12.00 8.28
N THR A 60 1.76 -12.00 7.55
CA THR A 60 2.04 -12.99 6.50
C THR A 60 2.56 -14.31 7.05
N SER A 61 2.93 -14.39 8.33
CA SER A 61 3.37 -15.62 9.00
C SER A 61 2.50 -16.02 10.20
N HIS A 62 1.53 -15.18 10.60
CA HIS A 62 0.85 -15.25 11.90
C HIS A 62 1.84 -15.45 13.06
N GLY A 63 2.97 -14.74 12.99
CA GLY A 63 4.06 -14.83 13.96
C GLY A 63 3.76 -14.06 15.26
N ALA A 64 4.33 -14.54 16.36
CA ALA A 64 4.28 -13.86 17.65
C ALA A 64 5.13 -12.58 17.68
N ASP A 65 4.88 -11.73 18.67
CA ASP A 65 5.66 -10.52 18.91
C ASP A 65 7.10 -10.86 19.29
N LYS A 66 8.07 -10.33 18.52
CA LYS A 66 9.51 -10.51 18.74
C LYS A 66 10.17 -9.34 19.47
N GLY A 67 9.38 -8.35 19.91
CA GLY A 67 9.89 -7.13 20.55
C GLY A 67 10.46 -6.09 19.57
N GLU A 68 10.45 -6.37 18.27
CA GLU A 68 10.88 -5.44 17.23
C GLU A 68 9.93 -4.24 17.13
N ARG A 69 10.47 -3.08 16.74
CA ARG A 69 9.74 -1.82 16.56
C ARG A 69 10.17 -1.15 15.26
N GLU A 70 9.21 -0.57 14.56
CA GLU A 70 9.42 0.05 13.25
C GLU A 70 9.20 1.56 13.30
N SER A 71 7.97 1.98 13.62
CA SER A 71 7.60 3.40 13.65
C SER A 71 6.91 3.74 14.96
N ARG A 72 7.61 4.51 15.81
CA ARG A 72 7.11 4.90 17.14
C ARG A 72 5.80 5.68 17.08
N GLY A 73 5.61 6.54 16.07
CA GLY A 73 4.40 7.34 15.93
C GLY A 73 3.18 6.49 15.54
N ILE A 74 3.35 5.58 14.59
CA ILE A 74 2.27 4.68 14.14
C ILE A 74 1.94 3.67 15.24
N GLU A 75 2.95 3.09 15.89
CA GLU A 75 2.75 2.16 17.01
C GLU A 75 2.06 2.83 18.19
N TRP A 76 2.42 4.08 18.51
CA TRP A 76 1.77 4.85 19.56
C TRP A 76 0.29 5.09 19.24
N LEU A 77 -0.01 5.52 18.00
CA LEU A 77 -1.39 5.76 17.57
C LEU A 77 -2.20 4.47 17.53
N ALA A 78 -1.65 3.39 16.99
CA ALA A 78 -2.28 2.06 16.98
C ALA A 78 -2.54 1.54 18.40
N GLY A 79 -1.59 1.77 19.32
CA GLY A 79 -1.68 1.38 20.72
C GLY A 79 -2.82 2.06 21.48
N ARG A 80 -3.33 3.18 20.95
CA ARG A 80 -4.51 3.85 21.50
C ARG A 80 -5.81 3.09 21.22
N PHE A 81 -5.85 2.30 20.15
CA PHE A 81 -7.01 1.52 19.73
C PHE A 81 -6.91 0.05 20.18
N ILE A 82 -5.75 -0.57 19.99
CA ILE A 82 -5.54 -1.99 20.28
C ILE A 82 -4.27 -2.16 21.11
N PRO A 83 -4.33 -2.80 22.29
CA PRO A 83 -3.14 -3.12 23.07
C PRO A 83 -2.20 -4.07 22.30
N ARG A 84 -0.88 -3.89 22.47
CA ARG A 84 0.15 -4.76 21.86
C ARG A 84 0.02 -6.24 22.27
N ALA A 85 -0.66 -6.53 23.38
CA ALA A 85 -1.01 -7.90 23.79
C ALA A 85 -1.80 -8.66 22.71
N HIS A 86 -2.63 -7.96 21.93
CA HIS A 86 -3.31 -8.52 20.76
C HIS A 86 -2.48 -8.28 19.49
N TRP A 87 -1.27 -8.86 19.44
CA TRP A 87 -0.23 -8.54 18.47
C TRP A 87 -0.70 -8.49 17.00
N LEU A 88 -1.43 -9.51 16.52
CA LEU A 88 -1.90 -9.52 15.13
C LEU A 88 -2.91 -8.41 14.85
N ALA A 89 -3.83 -8.14 15.78
CA ALA A 89 -4.79 -7.05 15.65
C ALA A 89 -4.09 -5.68 15.69
N PHE A 90 -3.08 -5.53 16.55
CA PHE A 90 -2.22 -4.36 16.59
C PHE A 90 -1.50 -4.13 15.24
N CYS A 91 -0.89 -5.17 14.66
CA CYS A 91 -0.25 -5.11 13.35
C CYS A 91 -1.22 -4.71 12.22
N ARG A 92 -2.48 -5.18 12.26
CA ARG A 92 -3.51 -4.75 11.29
C ARG A 92 -3.77 -3.26 11.37
N VAL A 93 -3.89 -2.70 12.58
CA VAL A 93 -4.09 -1.26 12.78
C VAL A 93 -2.86 -0.46 12.35
N CYS A 94 -1.65 -0.91 12.68
CA CYS A 94 -0.42 -0.26 12.23
C CYS A 94 -0.34 -0.19 10.70
N LEU A 95 -0.65 -1.28 10.00
CA LEU A 95 -0.66 -1.32 8.53
C LEU A 95 -1.78 -0.47 7.93
N PHE A 96 -2.95 -0.44 8.56
CA PHE A 96 -4.04 0.46 8.15
C PHE A 96 -3.62 1.93 8.25
N LEU A 97 -3.13 2.36 9.41
CA LEU A 97 -2.63 3.73 9.62
C LEU A 97 -1.51 4.06 8.65
N ARG A 98 -0.62 3.11 8.39
CA ARG A 98 0.47 3.28 7.41
C ARG A 98 -0.05 3.45 5.99
N GLY A 99 -1.05 2.67 5.61
CA GLY A 99 -1.73 2.77 4.32
C GLY A 99 -2.41 4.12 4.14
N LEU A 100 -3.04 4.66 5.19
CA LEU A 100 -3.60 6.02 5.17
C LEU A 100 -2.51 7.07 4.95
N ILE A 101 -1.43 7.02 5.71
CA ILE A 101 -0.30 7.94 5.58
C ILE A 101 0.30 7.88 4.16
N TRP A 102 0.26 6.71 3.52
CA TRP A 102 0.76 6.55 2.16
C TRP A 102 -0.19 7.12 1.12
N TRP A 103 -1.47 6.77 1.17
CA TRP A 103 -2.41 7.06 0.08
C TRP A 103 -3.13 8.39 0.21
N LEU A 104 -3.25 8.97 1.42
CA LEU A 104 -3.87 10.28 1.58
C LEU A 104 -3.14 11.39 0.80
N PRO A 105 -1.80 11.49 0.82
CA PRO A 105 -1.07 12.44 -0.03
C PRO A 105 -1.28 12.23 -1.53
N VAL A 106 -1.68 11.03 -1.97
CA VAL A 106 -1.94 10.72 -3.38
C VAL A 106 -3.36 11.09 -3.79
N PHE A 107 -4.37 10.73 -3.00
CA PHE A 107 -5.77 10.90 -3.39
C PHE A 107 -6.41 12.20 -2.88
N ALA A 108 -5.95 12.77 -1.76
CA ALA A 108 -6.49 14.02 -1.25
C ALA A 108 -6.35 15.21 -2.21
N PRO A 109 -5.23 15.36 -2.96
CA PRO A 109 -5.11 16.43 -3.96
C PRO A 109 -6.18 16.38 -5.07
N LEU A 110 -6.76 15.21 -5.34
CA LEU A 110 -7.75 15.05 -6.41
C LEU A 110 -9.09 15.73 -6.10
N VAL A 111 -9.32 16.11 -4.83
CA VAL A 111 -10.45 16.97 -4.46
C VAL A 111 -10.37 18.33 -5.15
N PHE A 112 -9.16 18.85 -5.41
CA PHE A 112 -8.96 20.14 -6.10
C PHE A 112 -9.25 20.09 -7.60
N VAL A 113 -9.44 18.89 -8.17
CA VAL A 113 -9.90 18.70 -9.56
C VAL A 113 -11.35 18.22 -9.63
N GLY A 114 -12.10 18.34 -8.53
CA GLY A 114 -13.53 18.03 -8.48
C GLY A 114 -13.87 16.59 -8.07
N ILE A 115 -12.89 15.75 -7.73
CA ILE A 115 -13.14 14.36 -7.31
C ILE A 115 -13.21 14.25 -5.80
N TYR A 116 -14.35 14.63 -5.26
CA TYR A 116 -14.62 14.59 -3.82
C TYR A 116 -14.61 13.18 -3.24
N GLY A 117 -14.85 12.14 -4.06
CA GLY A 117 -14.81 10.74 -3.64
C GLY A 117 -13.40 10.14 -3.53
N ALA A 118 -12.37 10.82 -4.05
CA ALA A 118 -11.01 10.26 -4.12
C ALA A 118 -10.41 9.87 -2.75
N PRO A 119 -10.59 10.64 -1.65
CA PRO A 119 -10.10 10.24 -0.34
C PRO A 119 -10.66 8.89 0.17
N LEU A 120 -11.85 8.47 -0.28
CA LEU A 120 -12.41 7.16 0.08
C LEU A 120 -11.57 6.02 -0.52
N LEU A 121 -10.93 6.22 -1.67
CA LEU A 121 -10.02 5.24 -2.26
C LEU A 121 -8.75 5.08 -1.40
N ALA A 122 -8.26 6.16 -0.79
CA ALA A 122 -7.14 6.06 0.16
C ALA A 122 -7.52 5.22 1.40
N VAL A 123 -8.74 5.39 1.91
CA VAL A 123 -9.25 4.57 3.03
C VAL A 123 -9.43 3.11 2.60
N ALA A 124 -9.97 2.87 1.41
CA ALA A 124 -10.16 1.53 0.87
C ALA A 124 -8.81 0.80 0.69
N LEU A 125 -7.79 1.48 0.15
CA LEU A 125 -6.45 0.92 0.02
C LEU A 125 -5.78 0.73 1.39
N ALA A 126 -5.99 1.64 2.33
CA ALA A 126 -5.51 1.47 3.70
C ALA A 126 -6.09 0.22 4.37
N ALA A 127 -7.38 -0.04 4.20
CA ALA A 127 -8.03 -1.28 4.66
C ALA A 127 -7.58 -2.51 3.86
N GLY A 128 -7.31 -2.33 2.56
CA GLY A 128 -6.78 -3.35 1.67
C GLY A 128 -5.39 -3.84 2.07
N PHE A 129 -4.59 -3.01 2.76
CA PHE A 129 -3.23 -3.38 3.14
C PHE A 129 -3.15 -4.57 4.12
N PRO A 130 -3.79 -4.54 5.31
CA PRO A 130 -3.84 -5.70 6.19
C PRO A 130 -4.60 -6.87 5.55
N LEU A 131 -5.64 -6.60 4.75
CA LEU A 131 -6.38 -7.64 4.04
C LEU A 131 -5.49 -8.41 3.05
N ALA A 132 -4.65 -7.71 2.28
CA ALA A 132 -3.70 -8.33 1.36
C ALA A 132 -2.69 -9.22 2.11
N CYS A 133 -2.30 -8.86 3.33
CA CYS A 133 -1.41 -9.68 4.16
C CYS A 133 -2.08 -11.00 4.56
N GLU A 134 -3.33 -10.93 5.01
CA GLU A 134 -4.13 -12.11 5.38
C GLU A 134 -4.42 -13.00 4.16
N LEU A 135 -4.73 -12.41 3.00
CA LEU A 135 -4.88 -13.14 1.74
C LEU A 135 -3.57 -13.81 1.31
N GLY A 136 -2.43 -13.12 1.47
CA GLY A 136 -1.11 -13.68 1.21
C GLY A 136 -0.77 -14.89 2.09
N TYR A 137 -1.17 -14.86 3.37
CA TYR A 137 -1.04 -15.99 4.30
C TYR A 137 -1.96 -17.16 3.94
N ARG A 138 -3.25 -16.89 3.66
CA ARG A 138 -4.26 -17.93 3.40
C ARG A 138 -4.11 -18.61 2.04
N THR A 139 -3.52 -17.92 1.07
CA THR A 139 -3.30 -18.46 -0.27
C THR A 139 -1.94 -19.14 -0.36
N ASN A 140 -1.85 -20.22 -1.14
CA ASN A 140 -0.65 -21.06 -1.24
C ASN A 140 -0.14 -21.24 -2.68
N PHE A 141 -0.59 -20.40 -3.61
CA PHE A 141 -0.08 -20.50 -4.99
C PHE A 141 1.39 -20.09 -5.05
N LYS A 142 2.15 -20.85 -5.85
CA LYS A 142 3.56 -20.61 -6.10
C LYS A 142 3.74 -20.42 -7.60
N PHE A 143 4.37 -19.31 -7.97
CA PHE A 143 4.62 -19.01 -9.37
C PHE A 143 6.00 -18.39 -9.52
N ARG A 144 6.75 -18.88 -10.49
CA ARG A 144 8.10 -18.41 -10.80
C ARG A 144 8.20 -18.16 -12.30
N LEU A 145 8.30 -16.88 -12.67
CA LEU A 145 8.46 -16.47 -14.07
C LEU A 145 9.66 -15.54 -14.20
N LYS A 146 10.81 -16.11 -14.59
CA LYS A 146 12.09 -15.40 -14.71
C LYS A 146 12.44 -14.61 -13.43
N LYS A 147 12.23 -13.29 -13.44
CA LYS A 147 12.53 -12.38 -12.32
C LYS A 147 11.36 -12.22 -11.33
N LEU A 148 10.16 -12.69 -11.67
CA LEU A 148 8.99 -12.65 -10.79
C LEU A 148 8.91 -13.95 -9.99
N GLU A 149 9.37 -13.89 -8.74
CA GLU A 149 9.33 -15.00 -7.79
C GLU A 149 8.26 -14.76 -6.73
N ILE A 150 7.31 -15.68 -6.66
CA ILE A 150 6.14 -15.64 -5.77
C ILE A 150 6.10 -16.94 -4.98
N GLU A 151 7.01 -17.07 -4.01
CA GLU A 151 7.13 -18.28 -3.20
C GLU A 151 6.66 -18.06 -1.75
N SER A 152 6.75 -16.83 -1.26
CA SER A 152 6.40 -16.46 0.12
C SER A 152 5.02 -15.81 0.22
N ALA A 153 4.41 -15.90 1.40
CA ALA A 153 3.18 -15.18 1.74
C ALA A 153 3.35 -13.66 1.58
N TRP A 154 4.55 -13.15 1.84
CA TRP A 154 4.93 -11.77 1.57
C TRP A 154 4.83 -11.41 0.09
N ALA A 155 5.41 -12.23 -0.81
CA ALA A 155 5.35 -11.97 -2.25
C ALA A 155 3.90 -11.99 -2.76
N ARG A 156 3.05 -12.87 -2.23
CA ARG A 156 1.62 -12.92 -2.57
C ARG A 156 0.87 -11.69 -2.08
N GLN A 157 1.15 -11.22 -0.86
CA GLN A 157 0.59 -9.99 -0.32
C GLN A 157 0.88 -8.79 -1.24
N GLU A 158 2.10 -8.68 -1.77
CA GLU A 158 2.46 -7.60 -2.68
C GLU A 158 1.64 -7.62 -3.97
N ILE A 159 1.31 -8.81 -4.49
CA ILE A 159 0.46 -8.96 -5.68
C ILE A 159 -0.98 -8.57 -5.38
N PHE A 160 -1.56 -9.10 -4.29
CA PHE A 160 -2.93 -8.77 -3.91
C PHE A 160 -3.09 -7.27 -3.67
N TYR A 161 -2.12 -6.66 -2.98
CA TYR A 161 -2.15 -5.23 -2.75
C TYR A 161 -1.99 -4.43 -4.04
N GLY A 162 -1.11 -4.85 -4.96
CA GLY A 162 -0.98 -4.23 -6.27
C GLY A 162 -2.23 -4.37 -7.14
N ALA A 163 -2.97 -5.49 -7.03
CA ALA A 163 -4.26 -5.66 -7.70
C ALA A 163 -5.34 -4.72 -7.11
N MET A 164 -5.34 -4.50 -5.80
CA MET A 164 -6.23 -3.50 -5.17
C MET A 164 -5.90 -2.08 -5.64
N GLN A 165 -4.61 -1.76 -5.84
CA GLN A 165 -4.19 -0.47 -6.42
C GLN A 165 -4.70 -0.33 -7.87
N ASP A 166 -4.56 -1.37 -8.68
CA ASP A 166 -5.09 -1.39 -10.05
C ASP A 166 -6.61 -1.10 -10.08
N ILE A 167 -7.37 -1.72 -9.16
CA ILE A 167 -8.81 -1.47 -9.02
C ILE A 167 -9.09 -0.01 -8.64
N ALA A 168 -8.34 0.55 -7.69
CA ALA A 168 -8.53 1.93 -7.26
C ALA A 168 -8.27 2.94 -8.40
N PHE A 169 -7.21 2.73 -9.19
CA PHE A 169 -6.94 3.57 -10.36
C PHE A 169 -7.95 3.37 -11.49
N LEU A 170 -8.50 2.16 -11.65
CA LEU A 170 -9.57 1.91 -12.61
C LEU A 170 -10.89 2.61 -12.20
N ILE A 171 -11.25 2.57 -10.92
CA ILE A 171 -12.39 3.34 -10.39
C ILE A 171 -12.18 4.84 -10.63
N LEU A 172 -10.96 5.32 -10.37
CA LEU A 172 -10.62 6.73 -10.57
C LEU A 172 -10.75 7.15 -12.05
N TRP A 173 -10.32 6.30 -12.98
CA TRP A 173 -10.48 6.52 -14.41
C TRP A 173 -11.95 6.53 -14.85
N MET A 174 -12.78 5.62 -14.32
CA MET A 174 -14.22 5.60 -14.64
C MET A 174 -15.01 6.76 -14.01
N ALA A 175 -14.40 7.51 -13.08
CA ALA A 175 -15.01 8.67 -12.45
C ALA A 175 -14.69 10.00 -13.18
N LEU A 176 -14.00 9.93 -14.32
CA LEU A 176 -13.84 11.03 -15.30
C LEU A 176 -15.14 11.30 -16.02
#